data_AF-A0A368GUE8-F1
#
_entry.id   AF-A0A368GUE8-F1
#
_cell.length_a   1.000
_cell.length_b   1.000
_cell.length_c   1.000
_cell.angle_alpha   90.00
_cell.angle_beta   90.00
_cell.angle_gamma   90.00
#
_symmetry.space_group_name_H-M   'P 1'
#
loop_
_entity.id
_entity.type
_entity.pdbx_description
1 polymer ?
#
loop_
_entity_poly.entity_id
_entity_poly.type
_entity_poly.pdbx_seq_one_letter_code
_entity_poly.pdbx_strand_id
1 'polypeptide(L)'
;MSILLQSLKERGLSRSAYETALKDVKAQLTRQRTNAEATFEAKLRAELESELVKYRRAQLHMTHSIEKRLDEEDLNVLERQMDNRHAMLLRHHEATKEIELNQLKEIQTMRKRHQIIQHEAESTNQTEYTRRKTDDLRKRHAIQSRQQPRELKLKEAQIRKQFRQAVKTQTRQFKLYQTQLMQAAPKEEHKEIAMQLKEKQKHRIALLTSQYEYQIESMVHEKTGKLESWQEEEARLLNERLAKELDQLKEYQAKQRTQLENTIDKERTALEERIALRRAMLEQRFTEERDDMQKQREARSRAIAERHAAEERQLADACGNSSHTTAL
;
A
#
# COMPACT_ATOMS: atom_id res chain seq x y z
N MET A 1 -29.10 92.79 57.60
CA MET A 1 -28.90 94.25 57.47
C MET A 1 -29.62 95.02 58.58
N SER A 2 -30.92 94.78 58.82
CA SER A 2 -31.68 95.50 59.88
C SER A 2 -31.11 95.33 61.30
N ILE A 3 -30.77 94.10 61.72
CA ILE A 3 -30.35 93.83 63.12
C ILE A 3 -29.02 94.52 63.50
N LEU A 4 -28.04 94.51 62.60
CA LEU A 4 -26.73 95.15 62.80
C LEU A 4 -26.82 96.69 62.76
N LEU A 5 -27.71 97.24 61.93
CA LEU A 5 -27.98 98.69 61.87
C LEU A 5 -28.73 99.18 63.12
N GLN A 6 -29.60 98.34 63.69
CA GLN A 6 -30.38 98.64 64.88
C GLN A 6 -29.50 98.69 66.14
N SER A 7 -28.56 97.74 66.27
CA SER A 7 -27.54 97.70 67.34
C SER A 7 -26.60 98.92 67.35
N LEU A 8 -26.28 99.49 66.18
CA LEU A 8 -25.45 100.70 66.08
C LEU A 8 -26.19 101.98 66.50
N LYS A 9 -27.51 102.00 66.32
CA LYS A 9 -28.38 103.14 66.65
C LYS A 9 -28.66 103.24 68.16
N GLU A 10 -28.65 102.11 68.85
CA GLU A 10 -28.89 102.00 70.31
C GLU A 10 -27.67 102.38 71.17
N ARG A 11 -26.48 102.49 70.58
CA ARG A 11 -25.19 102.71 71.29
C ARG A 11 -24.85 104.17 71.63
N GLY A 12 -25.74 105.14 71.40
CA GLY A 12 -25.55 106.54 71.83
C GLY A 12 -24.25 107.20 71.33
N LEU A 13 -23.77 106.80 70.14
CA LEU A 13 -22.48 107.20 69.59
C LEU A 13 -22.53 108.63 69.01
N SER A 14 -21.43 109.38 69.09
CA SER A 14 -21.29 110.67 68.39
C SER A 14 -21.43 110.48 66.87
N ARG A 15 -21.88 111.50 66.12
CA ARG A 15 -22.12 111.41 64.66
C ARG A 15 -20.92 110.82 63.89
N SER A 16 -19.70 111.22 64.27
CA SER A 16 -18.45 110.69 63.70
C SER A 16 -18.20 109.22 64.05
N ALA A 17 -18.50 108.80 65.28
CA ALA A 17 -18.37 107.40 65.71
C ALA A 17 -19.43 106.48 65.07
N TYR A 18 -20.66 106.97 64.85
CA TYR A 18 -21.70 106.24 64.12
C TYR A 18 -21.38 106.08 62.63
N GLU A 19 -20.87 107.13 61.97
CA GLU A 19 -20.44 107.06 60.57
C GLU A 19 -19.25 106.10 60.37
N THR A 20 -18.31 106.07 61.33
CA THR A 20 -17.19 105.12 61.32
C THR A 20 -17.68 103.68 61.51
N ALA A 21 -18.56 103.44 62.49
CA ALA A 21 -19.11 102.11 62.75
C ALA A 21 -20.02 101.60 61.61
N LEU A 22 -20.75 102.49 60.92
CA LEU A 22 -21.52 102.16 59.72
C LEU A 22 -20.60 101.79 58.54
N LYS A 23 -19.47 102.50 58.38
CA LYS A 23 -18.43 102.19 57.39
C LYS A 23 -17.80 100.82 57.68
N ASP A 24 -17.56 100.50 58.95
CA ASP A 24 -17.01 99.21 59.38
C ASP A 24 -18.01 98.06 59.17
N VAL A 25 -19.30 98.24 59.50
CA VAL A 25 -20.33 97.24 59.22
C VAL A 25 -20.52 97.03 57.71
N LYS A 26 -20.47 98.11 56.91
CA LYS A 26 -20.52 98.00 55.44
C LYS A 26 -19.28 97.27 54.91
N ALA A 27 -18.09 97.56 55.42
CA ALA A 27 -16.86 96.85 55.06
C ALA A 27 -16.91 95.37 55.48
N GLN A 28 -17.47 95.06 56.66
CA GLN A 28 -17.66 93.70 57.14
C GLN A 28 -18.64 92.91 56.28
N LEU A 29 -19.78 93.51 55.89
CA LEU A 29 -20.75 92.88 54.99
C LEU A 29 -20.19 92.69 53.58
N THR A 30 -19.42 93.65 53.05
CA THR A 30 -18.71 93.49 51.78
C THR A 30 -17.70 92.34 51.88
N ARG A 31 -16.91 92.27 52.95
CA ARG A 31 -15.99 91.15 53.20
C ARG A 31 -16.72 89.80 53.30
N GLN A 32 -17.86 89.75 53.98
CA GLN A 32 -18.68 88.53 54.05
C GLN A 32 -19.22 88.14 52.68
N ARG A 33 -19.70 89.10 51.88
CA ARG A 33 -20.18 88.85 50.52
C ARG A 33 -19.06 88.34 49.62
N THR A 34 -17.90 89.00 49.60
CA THR A 34 -16.75 88.59 48.80
C THR A 34 -16.21 87.23 49.23
N ASN A 35 -16.20 86.93 50.53
CA ASN A 35 -15.79 85.62 51.03
C ASN A 35 -16.81 84.53 50.65
N ALA A 36 -18.11 84.82 50.70
CA ALA A 36 -19.15 83.90 50.27
C ALA A 36 -19.10 83.65 48.75
N GLU A 37 -18.88 84.69 47.95
CA GLU A 37 -18.66 84.59 46.50
C GLU A 37 -17.40 83.76 46.18
N ALA A 38 -16.27 84.07 46.83
CA ALA A 38 -15.01 83.33 46.63
C ALA A 38 -15.12 81.85 47.05
N THR A 39 -15.82 81.55 48.15
CA THR A 39 -16.03 80.16 48.59
C THR A 39 -16.98 79.39 47.68
N PHE A 40 -18.02 80.05 47.15
CA PHE A 40 -18.90 79.45 46.16
C PHE A 40 -18.17 79.19 44.83
N GLU A 41 -17.38 80.16 44.34
CA GLU A 41 -16.55 79.99 43.15
C GLU A 41 -15.53 78.86 43.32
N ALA A 42 -14.89 78.76 44.49
CA ALA A 42 -13.95 77.67 44.78
C ALA A 42 -14.64 76.30 44.76
N LYS A 43 -15.87 76.20 45.30
CA LYS A 43 -16.67 74.96 45.24
C LYS A 43 -17.05 74.60 43.81
N LEU A 44 -17.55 75.56 43.03
CA LEU A 44 -17.94 75.35 41.64
C LEU A 44 -16.74 74.91 40.79
N ARG A 45 -15.55 75.52 41.01
CA ARG A 45 -14.31 75.09 40.34
C ARG A 45 -13.94 73.65 40.69
N ALA A 46 -13.98 73.28 41.98
CA ALA A 46 -13.68 71.92 42.43
C ALA A 46 -14.67 70.88 41.86
N GLU A 47 -15.96 71.22 41.78
CA GLU A 47 -16.98 70.36 41.17
C GLU A 47 -16.73 70.16 39.66
N LEU A 48 -16.45 71.25 38.93
CA LEU A 48 -16.12 71.17 37.50
C LEU A 48 -14.82 70.41 37.24
N GLU A 49 -13.79 70.59 38.06
CA GLU A 49 -12.56 69.81 37.99
C GLU A 49 -12.83 68.32 38.19
N SER A 50 -13.64 67.95 39.19
CA SER A 50 -14.02 66.55 39.43
C SER A 50 -14.76 65.94 38.23
N GLU A 51 -15.73 66.65 37.65
CA GLU A 51 -16.47 66.20 36.47
C GLU A 51 -15.57 66.07 35.23
N LEU A 52 -14.62 66.99 35.03
CA LEU A 52 -13.63 66.88 33.96
C LEU A 52 -12.74 65.65 34.09
N VAL A 53 -12.31 65.31 35.32
CA VAL A 53 -11.53 64.10 35.59
C VAL A 53 -12.34 62.84 35.30
N LYS A 54 -13.60 62.79 35.76
CA LYS A 54 -14.52 61.66 35.46
C LYS A 54 -14.71 61.50 33.96
N TYR A 55 -14.97 62.60 33.24
CA TYR A 55 -15.14 62.58 31.79
C TYR A 55 -13.87 62.07 31.08
N ARG A 56 -12.68 62.60 31.42
CA ARG A 56 -11.41 62.15 30.85
C ARG A 56 -11.14 60.67 31.11
N ARG A 57 -11.43 60.18 32.32
CA ARG A 57 -11.31 58.76 32.66
C ARG A 57 -12.27 57.90 31.84
N ALA A 58 -13.52 58.31 31.69
CA ALA A 58 -14.50 57.60 30.86
C ALA A 58 -14.06 57.55 29.39
N GLN A 59 -13.54 58.65 28.85
CA GLN A 59 -13.02 58.72 27.48
C GLN A 59 -11.80 57.81 27.28
N LEU A 60 -10.91 57.75 28.27
CA LEU A 60 -9.73 56.88 28.27
C LEU A 60 -10.15 55.40 28.22
N HIS A 61 -11.04 54.98 29.13
CA HIS A 61 -11.54 53.61 29.14
C HIS A 61 -12.28 53.23 27.85
N MET A 62 -13.04 54.17 27.26
CA MET A 62 -13.68 53.95 25.96
C MET A 62 -12.64 53.70 24.86
N THR A 63 -11.56 54.50 24.84
CA THR A 63 -10.45 54.33 23.91
C THR A 63 -9.76 52.98 24.10
N HIS A 64 -9.46 52.61 25.34
CA HIS A 64 -8.90 51.30 25.70
C HIS A 64 -9.77 50.14 25.24
N SER A 65 -11.08 50.24 25.42
CA SER A 65 -12.03 49.21 25.00
C SER A 65 -12.08 49.05 23.48
N ILE A 66 -12.09 50.16 22.74
CA ILE A 66 -12.09 50.12 21.27
C ILE A 66 -10.80 49.51 20.76
N GLU A 67 -9.66 49.90 21.34
CA GLU A 67 -8.36 49.37 20.93
C GLU A 67 -8.23 47.87 21.18
N LYS A 68 -8.62 47.37 22.37
CA LYS A 68 -8.61 45.92 22.65
C LYS A 68 -9.42 45.16 21.61
N ARG A 69 -10.61 45.67 21.27
CA ARG A 69 -11.47 45.05 20.24
C ARG A 69 -10.81 45.03 18.86
N LEU A 70 -10.17 46.14 18.45
CA LEU A 70 -9.49 46.21 17.16
C LEU A 70 -8.29 45.26 17.10
N ASP A 71 -7.48 45.15 18.15
CA ASP A 71 -6.35 44.19 18.18
C ASP A 71 -6.84 42.74 18.17
N GLU A 72 -7.92 42.43 18.89
CA GLU A 72 -8.57 41.12 18.84
C GLU A 72 -9.08 40.78 17.43
N GLU A 73 -9.74 41.73 16.76
CA GLU A 73 -10.20 41.58 15.37
C GLU A 73 -9.04 41.32 14.41
N ASP A 74 -7.94 42.08 14.51
CA ASP A 74 -6.73 41.90 13.71
C ASP A 74 -6.10 40.51 13.92
N LEU A 75 -5.96 40.08 15.17
CA LEU A 75 -5.44 38.75 15.52
C LEU A 75 -6.37 37.64 15.00
N ASN A 76 -7.69 37.83 15.07
CA ASN A 76 -8.67 36.89 14.52
C ASN A 76 -8.55 36.76 13.00
N VAL A 77 -8.27 37.85 12.29
CA VAL A 77 -8.03 37.80 10.83
C VAL A 77 -6.76 37.01 10.51
N LEU A 78 -5.67 37.24 11.25
CA LEU A 78 -4.43 36.50 11.08
C LEU A 78 -4.60 35.00 11.35
N GLU A 79 -5.31 34.64 12.42
CA GLU A 79 -5.60 33.25 12.76
C GLU A 79 -6.45 32.57 11.66
N ARG A 80 -7.49 33.23 11.16
CA ARG A 80 -8.29 32.71 10.03
C ARG A 80 -7.45 32.52 8.78
N GLN A 81 -6.50 33.42 8.49
CA GLN A 81 -5.61 33.24 7.34
C GLN A 81 -4.68 32.03 7.52
N MET A 82 -4.17 31.81 8.73
CA MET A 82 -3.36 30.64 9.09
C MET A 82 -4.19 29.35 8.92
N ASP A 83 -5.41 29.29 9.46
CA ASP A 83 -6.29 28.12 9.32
C ASP A 83 -6.65 27.84 7.85
N ASN A 84 -6.88 28.88 7.04
CA ASN A 84 -7.11 28.72 5.61
C ASN A 84 -5.90 28.12 4.89
N ARG A 85 -4.67 28.53 5.24
CA ARG A 85 -3.43 27.94 4.69
C ARG A 85 -3.29 26.48 5.12
N HIS A 86 -3.57 26.16 6.38
CA HIS A 86 -3.55 24.78 6.88
C HIS A 86 -4.53 23.90 6.10
N ALA A 87 -5.77 24.36 5.93
CA ALA A 87 -6.79 23.66 5.17
C ALA A 87 -6.39 23.43 3.69
N MET A 88 -5.77 24.42 3.05
CA MET A 88 -5.26 24.30 1.69
C MET A 88 -4.13 23.26 1.59
N LEU A 89 -3.17 23.29 2.52
CA LEU A 89 -2.05 22.34 2.55
C LEU A 89 -2.53 20.91 2.79
N LEU A 90 -3.55 20.70 3.63
CA LEU A 90 -4.19 19.40 3.79
C LEU A 90 -4.77 18.92 2.47
N ARG A 91 -5.63 19.72 1.83
CA ARG A 91 -6.22 19.36 0.52
C ARG A 91 -5.15 18.98 -0.52
N HIS A 92 -4.04 19.70 -0.56
CA HIS A 92 -2.91 19.35 -1.43
C HIS A 92 -2.25 18.02 -1.05
N HIS A 93 -2.05 17.76 0.24
CA HIS A 93 -1.56 16.48 0.73
C HIS A 93 -2.51 15.34 0.35
N GLU A 94 -3.82 15.49 0.56
CA GLU A 94 -4.82 14.49 0.18
C GLU A 94 -4.82 14.21 -1.33
N ALA A 95 -4.81 15.26 -2.16
CA ALA A 95 -4.76 15.10 -3.62
C ALA A 95 -3.48 14.40 -4.10
N THR A 96 -2.34 14.75 -3.50
CA THR A 96 -1.05 14.12 -3.81
C THR A 96 -1.05 12.64 -3.42
N LYS A 97 -1.52 12.33 -2.20
CA LYS A 97 -1.68 10.97 -1.71
C LYS A 97 -2.54 10.13 -2.65
N GLU A 98 -3.66 10.67 -3.13
CA GLU A 98 -4.57 9.96 -4.02
C GLU A 98 -3.89 9.60 -5.36
N ILE A 99 -3.20 10.57 -5.98
CA ILE A 99 -2.47 10.34 -7.24
C ILE A 99 -1.38 9.28 -7.05
N GLU A 100 -0.59 9.35 -5.98
CA GLU A 100 0.47 8.38 -5.72
C GLU A 100 -0.08 6.96 -5.48
N LEU A 101 -1.18 6.83 -4.73
CA LEU A 101 -1.85 5.55 -4.50
C LEU A 101 -2.42 4.96 -5.80
N ASN A 102 -3.05 5.80 -6.62
CA ASN A 102 -3.61 5.37 -7.90
C ASN A 102 -2.50 4.92 -8.87
N GLN A 103 -1.42 5.69 -8.97
CA GLN A 103 -0.26 5.36 -9.79
C GLN A 103 0.35 4.02 -9.36
N LEU A 104 0.57 3.82 -8.06
CA LEU A 104 1.11 2.56 -7.54
C LEU A 104 0.18 1.39 -7.88
N LYS A 105 -1.13 1.54 -7.63
CA LYS A 105 -2.13 0.52 -7.94
C LYS A 105 -2.16 0.14 -9.42
N GLU A 106 -2.06 1.12 -10.31
CA GLU A 106 -2.05 0.90 -11.76
C GLU A 106 -0.81 0.11 -12.19
N ILE A 107 0.38 0.51 -11.71
CA ILE A 107 1.63 -0.21 -11.98
C ILE A 107 1.55 -1.65 -11.48
N GLN A 108 1.07 -1.87 -10.26
CA GLN A 108 0.93 -3.21 -9.68
C GLN A 108 -0.07 -4.08 -10.45
N THR A 109 -1.18 -3.49 -10.88
CA THR A 109 -2.19 -4.16 -11.71
C THR A 109 -1.60 -4.58 -13.05
N MET A 110 -0.85 -3.69 -13.71
CA MET A 110 -0.17 -3.99 -14.97
C MET A 110 0.89 -5.08 -14.82
N ARG A 111 1.71 -5.04 -13.76
CA ARG A 111 2.70 -6.09 -13.47
C ARG A 111 2.05 -7.45 -13.24
N LYS A 112 0.95 -7.51 -12.46
CA LYS A 112 0.18 -8.75 -12.24
C LYS A 112 -0.40 -9.29 -13.55
N ARG A 113 -1.02 -8.43 -14.36
CA ARG A 113 -1.56 -8.82 -15.68
C ARG A 113 -0.48 -9.36 -16.60
N HIS A 114 0.67 -8.68 -16.67
CA HIS A 114 1.79 -9.13 -17.49
C HIS A 114 2.30 -10.51 -17.07
N GLN A 115 2.45 -10.74 -15.76
CA GLN A 115 2.86 -12.04 -15.22
C GLN A 115 1.85 -13.14 -15.56
N ILE A 116 0.54 -12.87 -15.47
CA ILE A 116 -0.51 -13.85 -15.83
C ILE A 116 -0.39 -14.22 -17.32
N ILE A 117 -0.29 -13.23 -18.21
CA ILE A 117 -0.16 -13.45 -19.66
C ILE A 117 1.12 -14.25 -19.95
N GLN A 118 2.23 -13.92 -19.29
CA GLN A 118 3.48 -14.66 -19.43
C GLN A 118 3.31 -16.13 -19.00
N HIS A 119 2.70 -16.39 -17.83
CA HIS A 119 2.47 -17.74 -17.31
C HIS A 119 1.54 -18.55 -18.22
N GLU A 120 0.53 -17.92 -18.80
CA GLU A 120 -0.38 -18.55 -19.76
C GLU A 120 0.35 -18.94 -21.06
N ALA A 121 1.19 -18.05 -21.59
CA ALA A 121 2.00 -18.34 -22.78
C ALA A 121 3.00 -19.47 -22.53
N GLU A 122 3.70 -19.47 -21.39
CA GLU A 122 4.60 -20.54 -20.97
C GLU A 122 3.88 -21.89 -20.84
N SER A 123 2.70 -21.90 -20.22
CA SER A 123 1.89 -23.11 -20.03
C SER A 123 1.36 -23.67 -21.36
N THR A 124 0.95 -22.78 -22.26
CA THR A 124 0.51 -23.13 -23.61
C THR A 124 1.66 -23.76 -24.40
N ASN A 125 2.84 -23.14 -24.37
CA ASN A 125 4.04 -23.65 -25.02
C ASN A 125 4.45 -25.03 -24.46
N GLN A 126 4.40 -25.23 -23.15
CA GLN A 126 4.72 -26.51 -22.53
C GLN A 126 3.73 -27.61 -22.94
N THR A 127 2.45 -27.27 -23.04
CA THR A 127 1.39 -28.19 -23.49
C THR A 127 1.60 -28.60 -24.95
N GLU A 128 1.89 -27.63 -25.83
CA GLU A 128 2.19 -27.92 -27.24
C GLU A 128 3.46 -28.75 -27.40
N TYR A 129 4.51 -28.44 -26.66
CA TYR A 129 5.76 -29.20 -26.67
C TYR A 129 5.53 -30.65 -26.25
N THR A 130 4.81 -30.87 -25.14
CA THR A 130 4.43 -32.19 -24.62
C THR A 130 3.65 -32.98 -25.67
N ARG A 131 2.67 -32.34 -26.31
CA ARG A 131 1.88 -32.96 -27.38
C ARG A 131 2.77 -33.38 -28.56
N ARG A 132 3.62 -32.47 -29.06
CA ARG A 132 4.52 -32.77 -30.19
C ARG A 132 5.44 -33.94 -29.88
N LYS A 133 6.07 -33.97 -28.70
CA LYS A 133 6.94 -35.08 -28.28
C LYS A 133 6.21 -36.41 -28.17
N THR A 134 4.99 -36.40 -27.64
CA THR A 134 4.14 -37.58 -27.55
C THR A 134 3.73 -38.10 -28.94
N ASP A 135 3.35 -37.20 -29.85
CA ASP A 135 2.95 -37.55 -31.21
C ASP A 135 4.14 -38.07 -32.04
N ASP A 136 5.33 -37.48 -31.88
CA ASP A 136 6.56 -37.96 -32.54
C ASP A 136 6.95 -39.35 -32.05
N LEU A 137 6.82 -39.64 -30.75
CA LEU A 137 7.02 -40.98 -30.20
C LEU A 137 6.01 -41.97 -30.80
N ARG A 138 4.72 -41.63 -30.79
CA ARG A 138 3.66 -42.47 -31.37
C ARG A 138 3.91 -42.79 -32.84
N LYS A 139 4.35 -41.79 -33.64
CA LYS A 139 4.71 -42.01 -35.04
C LYS A 139 5.88 -42.98 -35.18
N ARG A 140 6.94 -42.84 -34.37
CA ARG A 140 8.08 -43.76 -34.37
C ARG A 140 7.65 -45.19 -34.04
N HIS A 141 6.85 -45.36 -32.98
CA HIS A 141 6.31 -46.67 -32.58
C HIS A 141 5.45 -47.29 -33.68
N ALA A 142 4.54 -46.51 -34.28
CA ALA A 142 3.70 -46.99 -35.38
C ALA A 142 4.52 -47.46 -36.60
N ILE A 143 5.61 -46.76 -36.94
CA ILE A 143 6.50 -47.17 -38.03
C ILE A 143 7.21 -48.47 -37.68
N GLN A 144 7.76 -48.62 -36.48
CA GLN A 144 8.42 -49.85 -36.03
C GLN A 144 7.45 -51.04 -36.06
N SER A 145 6.24 -50.89 -35.51
CA SER A 145 5.23 -51.96 -35.50
C SER A 145 4.75 -52.31 -36.91
N ARG A 146 4.74 -51.34 -37.85
CA ARG A 146 4.44 -51.61 -39.27
C ARG A 146 5.57 -52.34 -39.99
N GLN A 147 6.82 -52.09 -39.62
CA GLN A 147 8.00 -52.75 -40.20
C GLN A 147 8.21 -54.16 -39.65
N GLN A 148 7.85 -54.40 -38.39
CA GLN A 148 8.09 -55.66 -37.68
C GLN A 148 7.58 -56.91 -38.43
N PRO A 149 6.36 -56.98 -39.00
CA PRO A 149 5.92 -58.17 -39.73
C PRO A 149 6.80 -58.52 -40.92
N ARG A 150 7.43 -57.53 -41.57
CA ARG A 150 8.36 -57.76 -42.69
C ARG A 150 9.66 -58.40 -42.19
N GLU A 151 10.21 -57.89 -41.09
CA GLU A 151 11.43 -58.45 -40.49
C GLU A 151 11.22 -59.87 -39.94
N LEU A 152 10.05 -60.11 -39.32
CA LEU A 152 9.67 -61.43 -38.84
C LEU A 152 9.52 -62.43 -39.99
N LYS A 153 8.87 -62.05 -41.09
CA LYS A 153 8.76 -62.89 -42.30
C LYS A 153 10.12 -63.23 -42.90
N LEU A 154 11.09 -62.31 -42.88
CA LEU A 154 12.44 -62.57 -43.37
C LEU A 154 13.16 -63.62 -42.52
N LYS A 155 13.06 -63.51 -41.18
CA LYS A 155 13.62 -64.49 -40.23
C LYS A 155 12.92 -65.85 -40.34
N GLU A 156 11.59 -65.84 -40.45
CA GLU A 156 10.79 -67.03 -40.69
C GLU A 156 11.22 -67.75 -41.98
N ALA A 157 11.41 -67.01 -43.08
CA ALA A 157 11.87 -67.59 -44.35
C ALA A 157 13.26 -68.24 -44.22
N GLN A 158 14.15 -67.68 -43.40
CA GLN A 158 15.46 -68.25 -43.09
C GLN A 158 15.34 -69.56 -42.31
N ILE A 159 14.48 -69.61 -41.28
CA ILE A 159 14.20 -70.82 -40.50
C ILE A 159 13.56 -71.90 -41.41
N ARG A 160 12.61 -71.53 -42.28
CA ARG A 160 12.02 -72.44 -43.28
C ARG A 160 13.05 -72.96 -44.29
N LYS A 161 14.06 -72.15 -44.66
CA LYS A 161 15.17 -72.60 -45.51
C LYS A 161 16.03 -73.65 -44.80
N GLN A 162 16.34 -73.43 -43.52
CA GLN A 162 17.04 -74.42 -42.69
C GLN A 162 16.24 -75.72 -42.55
N PHE A 163 14.93 -75.64 -42.32
CA PHE A 163 14.03 -76.79 -42.30
C PHE A 163 14.09 -77.59 -43.61
N ARG A 164 13.97 -76.93 -44.77
CA ARG A 164 14.06 -77.59 -46.09
C ARG A 164 15.41 -78.30 -46.27
N GLN A 165 16.50 -77.70 -45.82
CA GLN A 165 17.82 -78.33 -45.85
C GLN A 165 17.88 -79.55 -44.91
N ALA A 166 17.35 -79.45 -43.69
CA ALA A 166 17.28 -80.55 -42.74
C ALA A 166 16.48 -81.74 -43.29
N VAL A 167 15.30 -81.49 -43.87
CA VAL A 167 14.47 -82.52 -44.51
C VAL A 167 15.20 -83.16 -45.70
N LYS A 168 15.89 -82.38 -46.54
CA LYS A 168 16.66 -82.91 -47.68
C LYS A 168 17.79 -83.83 -47.21
N THR A 169 18.54 -83.41 -46.19
CA THR A 169 19.60 -84.23 -45.57
C THR A 169 19.02 -85.52 -45.00
N GLN A 170 17.91 -85.42 -44.26
CA GLN A 170 17.29 -86.60 -43.64
C GLN A 170 16.71 -87.56 -44.68
N THR A 171 16.16 -87.05 -45.79
CA THR A 171 15.69 -87.86 -46.92
C THR A 171 16.85 -88.60 -47.60
N ARG A 172 18.01 -87.96 -47.76
CA ARG A 172 19.20 -88.60 -48.32
C ARG A 172 19.73 -89.69 -47.38
N GLN A 173 19.80 -89.41 -46.09
CA GLN A 173 20.19 -90.39 -45.06
C GLN A 173 19.23 -91.59 -45.04
N PHE A 174 17.93 -91.34 -45.12
CA PHE A 174 16.90 -92.38 -45.18
C PHE A 174 17.04 -93.27 -46.41
N LYS A 175 17.24 -92.69 -47.61
CA LYS A 175 17.47 -93.48 -48.83
C LYS A 175 18.71 -94.37 -48.72
N LEU A 176 19.81 -93.86 -48.16
CA LEU A 176 21.02 -94.64 -47.94
C LEU A 176 20.77 -95.79 -46.96
N TYR A 177 20.11 -95.52 -45.84
CA TYR A 177 19.76 -96.52 -44.83
C TYR A 177 18.81 -97.59 -45.38
N GLN A 178 17.83 -97.19 -46.18
CA GLN A 178 16.92 -98.10 -46.88
C GLN A 178 17.67 -99.05 -47.81
N THR A 179 18.59 -98.54 -48.64
CA THR A 179 19.41 -99.38 -49.53
C THR A 179 20.23 -100.40 -48.75
N GLN A 180 20.85 -99.98 -47.65
CA GLN A 180 21.66 -100.87 -46.80
C GLN A 180 20.81 -101.96 -46.14
N LEU A 181 19.61 -101.63 -45.61
CA LEU A 181 18.72 -102.62 -45.02
C LEU A 181 18.20 -103.63 -46.05
N MET A 182 17.85 -103.17 -47.25
CA MET A 182 17.33 -104.05 -48.31
C MET A 182 18.40 -105.00 -48.87
N GLN A 183 19.68 -104.63 -48.81
CA GLN A 183 20.79 -105.52 -49.17
C GLN A 183 21.06 -106.61 -48.12
N ALA A 184 20.71 -106.35 -46.86
CA ALA A 184 20.94 -107.28 -45.75
C ALA A 184 19.74 -108.20 -45.42
N ALA A 185 18.53 -107.84 -45.84
CA ALA A 185 17.29 -108.55 -45.48
C ALA A 185 16.84 -109.59 -46.54
N PRO A 186 16.16 -110.67 -46.15
CA PRO A 186 15.53 -111.64 -47.07
C PRO A 186 14.40 -111.03 -47.90
N LYS A 187 14.21 -111.51 -49.14
CA LYS A 187 13.24 -110.95 -50.09
C LYS A 187 11.79 -110.98 -49.58
N GLU A 188 11.43 -111.93 -48.72
CA GLU A 188 10.08 -112.04 -48.14
C GLU A 188 9.75 -110.87 -47.19
N GLU A 189 10.76 -110.31 -46.51
CA GLU A 189 10.58 -109.22 -45.51
C GLU A 189 10.68 -107.82 -46.12
N HIS A 190 11.14 -107.70 -47.37
CA HIS A 190 11.41 -106.42 -48.04
C HIS A 190 10.21 -105.46 -48.04
N LYS A 191 9.00 -106.00 -48.20
CA LYS A 191 7.76 -105.22 -48.24
C LYS A 191 7.45 -104.59 -46.87
N GLU A 192 7.59 -105.37 -45.81
CA GLU A 192 7.29 -104.97 -44.45
C GLU A 192 8.33 -103.97 -43.91
N ILE A 193 9.61 -104.24 -44.18
CA ILE A 193 10.74 -103.35 -43.88
C ILE A 193 10.57 -101.99 -44.58
N ALA A 194 10.20 -101.97 -45.86
CA ALA A 194 9.96 -100.73 -46.60
C ALA A 194 8.79 -99.92 -46.02
N MET A 195 7.74 -100.59 -45.53
CA MET A 195 6.59 -99.94 -44.91
C MET A 195 6.97 -99.31 -43.57
N GLN A 196 7.65 -100.06 -42.68
CA GLN A 196 8.12 -99.55 -41.39
C GLN A 196 9.12 -98.39 -41.54
N LEU A 197 10.02 -98.47 -42.52
CA LEU A 197 10.95 -97.39 -42.84
C LEU A 197 10.20 -96.12 -43.27
N LYS A 198 9.21 -96.22 -44.16
CA LYS A 198 8.37 -95.08 -44.56
C LYS A 198 7.63 -94.47 -43.38
N GLU A 199 7.07 -95.30 -42.50
CA GLU A 199 6.41 -94.87 -41.27
C GLU A 199 7.37 -94.04 -40.38
N LYS A 200 8.58 -94.58 -40.13
CA LYS A 200 9.64 -93.90 -39.36
C LYS A 200 10.09 -92.60 -40.01
N GLN A 201 10.22 -92.57 -41.34
CA GLN A 201 10.54 -91.35 -42.09
C GLN A 201 9.45 -90.30 -41.91
N LYS A 202 8.18 -90.68 -42.08
CA LYS A 202 7.03 -89.78 -41.92
C LYS A 202 6.97 -89.21 -40.50
N HIS A 203 7.14 -90.06 -39.48
CA HIS A 203 7.17 -89.62 -38.09
C HIS A 203 8.34 -88.66 -37.82
N ARG A 204 9.53 -88.97 -38.33
CA ARG A 204 10.71 -88.13 -38.14
C ARG A 204 10.59 -86.77 -38.85
N ILE A 205 10.02 -86.73 -40.05
CA ILE A 205 9.71 -85.48 -40.75
C ILE A 205 8.65 -84.68 -39.97
N ALA A 206 7.60 -85.32 -39.45
CA ALA A 206 6.58 -84.66 -38.63
C ALA A 206 7.16 -84.04 -37.35
N LEU A 207 8.08 -84.73 -36.69
CA LEU A 207 8.78 -84.19 -35.52
C LEU A 207 9.64 -82.97 -35.89
N LEU A 208 10.39 -83.03 -36.99
CA LEU A 208 11.15 -81.87 -37.48
C LEU A 208 10.21 -80.71 -37.83
N THR A 209 9.08 -80.98 -38.47
CA THR A 209 8.07 -79.96 -38.79
C THR A 209 7.62 -79.25 -37.52
N SER A 210 7.17 -80.01 -36.51
CA SER A 210 6.72 -79.45 -35.23
C SER A 210 7.82 -78.65 -34.51
N GLN A 211 9.07 -79.14 -34.52
CA GLN A 211 10.20 -78.41 -33.94
C GLN A 211 10.46 -77.07 -34.62
N TYR A 212 10.47 -77.04 -35.96
CA TYR A 212 10.72 -75.82 -36.71
C TYR A 212 9.51 -74.86 -36.67
N GLU A 213 8.28 -75.37 -36.61
CA GLU A 213 7.07 -74.57 -36.37
C GLU A 213 7.13 -73.90 -34.99
N TYR A 214 7.43 -74.67 -33.94
CA TYR A 214 7.64 -74.13 -32.60
C TYR A 214 8.76 -73.08 -32.55
N GLN A 215 9.87 -73.30 -33.24
CA GLN A 215 10.96 -72.32 -33.33
C GLN A 215 10.51 -71.02 -33.99
N ILE A 216 9.68 -71.08 -35.04
CA ILE A 216 9.12 -69.89 -35.70
C ILE A 216 8.18 -69.16 -34.75
N GLU A 217 7.24 -69.87 -34.12
CA GLU A 217 6.25 -69.32 -33.20
C GLU A 217 6.92 -68.66 -32.00
N SER A 218 7.85 -69.35 -31.35
CA SER A 218 8.61 -68.83 -30.21
C SER A 218 9.41 -67.59 -30.59
N MET A 219 10.04 -67.58 -31.77
CA MET A 219 10.79 -66.41 -32.25
C MET A 219 9.88 -65.22 -32.52
N VAL A 220 8.74 -65.44 -33.18
CA VAL A 220 7.74 -64.39 -33.44
C VAL A 220 7.23 -63.82 -32.13
N HIS A 221 6.79 -64.67 -31.21
CA HIS A 221 6.27 -64.26 -29.91
C HIS A 221 7.29 -63.45 -29.10
N GLU A 222 8.53 -63.94 -28.99
CA GLU A 222 9.60 -63.26 -28.27
C GLU A 222 9.94 -61.89 -28.88
N LYS A 223 10.02 -61.81 -30.21
CA LYS A 223 10.36 -60.55 -30.89
C LYS A 223 9.21 -59.54 -30.86
N THR A 224 7.96 -60.01 -30.87
CA THR A 224 6.79 -59.15 -30.68
C THR A 224 6.76 -58.59 -29.25
N GLY A 225 6.82 -59.43 -28.23
CA GLY A 225 6.79 -58.99 -26.83
C GLY A 225 7.97 -58.07 -26.47
N LYS A 226 9.16 -58.31 -27.03
CA LYS A 226 10.32 -57.41 -26.83
C LYS A 226 10.09 -56.02 -27.42
N LEU A 227 9.46 -55.92 -28.60
CA LEU A 227 9.18 -54.61 -29.19
C LEU A 227 8.13 -53.86 -28.35
N GLU A 228 7.05 -54.53 -27.97
CA GLU A 228 5.97 -53.95 -27.15
C GLU A 228 6.52 -53.45 -25.81
N SER A 229 7.25 -54.29 -25.07
CA SER A 229 7.86 -53.92 -23.80
C SER A 229 8.83 -52.74 -23.93
N TRP A 230 9.62 -52.68 -25.01
CA TRP A 230 10.53 -51.56 -25.26
C TRP A 230 9.77 -50.26 -25.56
N GLN A 231 8.69 -50.33 -26.34
CA GLN A 231 7.85 -49.17 -26.67
C GLN A 231 7.13 -48.63 -25.43
N GLU A 232 6.59 -49.51 -24.59
CA GLU A 232 5.97 -49.14 -23.31
C GLU A 232 6.94 -48.42 -22.39
N GLU A 233 8.17 -48.96 -22.24
CA GLU A 233 9.19 -48.34 -21.41
C GLU A 233 9.63 -46.97 -21.96
N GLU A 234 9.83 -46.85 -23.27
CA GLU A 234 10.17 -45.57 -23.89
C GLU A 234 9.06 -44.52 -23.68
N ALA A 235 7.79 -44.92 -23.78
CA ALA A 235 6.65 -44.06 -23.52
C ALA A 235 6.55 -43.64 -22.05
N ARG A 236 6.80 -44.57 -21.12
CA ARG A 236 6.84 -44.29 -19.69
C ARG A 236 7.90 -43.25 -19.36
N LEU A 237 9.13 -43.46 -19.82
CA LEU A 237 10.25 -42.55 -19.58
C LEU A 237 10.01 -41.16 -20.18
N LEU A 238 9.42 -41.09 -21.38
CA LEU A 238 9.07 -39.81 -21.99
C LEU A 238 8.01 -39.07 -21.15
N ASN A 239 6.96 -39.77 -20.73
CA ASN A 239 5.89 -39.18 -19.92
C ASN A 239 6.41 -38.68 -18.57
N GLU A 240 7.25 -39.46 -17.88
CA GLU A 240 7.87 -39.05 -16.62
C GLU A 240 8.74 -37.80 -16.80
N ARG A 241 9.51 -37.73 -17.90
CA ARG A 241 10.33 -36.56 -18.20
C ARG A 241 9.47 -35.32 -18.44
N LEU A 242 8.44 -35.43 -19.28
CA LEU A 242 7.55 -34.31 -19.60
C LEU A 242 6.77 -33.84 -18.37
N ALA A 243 6.37 -34.75 -17.48
CA ALA A 243 5.75 -34.42 -16.21
C ALA A 243 6.69 -33.64 -15.29
N LYS A 244 7.96 -34.07 -15.16
CA LYS A 244 8.98 -33.34 -14.39
C LYS A 244 9.23 -31.94 -14.94
N GLU A 245 9.32 -31.80 -16.26
CA GLU A 245 9.48 -30.48 -16.91
C GLU A 245 8.27 -29.57 -16.64
N LEU A 246 7.05 -30.11 -16.65
CA LEU A 246 5.83 -29.36 -16.32
C LEU A 246 5.80 -28.93 -14.84
N ASP A 247 6.20 -29.80 -13.91
CA ASP A 247 6.20 -29.47 -12.49
C ASP A 247 7.27 -28.42 -12.14
N GLN A 248 8.45 -28.49 -12.77
CA GLN A 248 9.46 -27.44 -12.67
C GLN A 248 8.93 -26.08 -13.16
N LEU A 249 8.17 -26.06 -14.26
CA LEU A 249 7.54 -24.84 -14.75
C LEU A 249 6.53 -24.29 -13.73
N LYS A 250 5.66 -25.14 -13.17
CA LYS A 250 4.70 -24.72 -12.13
C LYS A 250 5.38 -24.14 -10.89
N GLU A 251 6.44 -24.79 -10.42
CA GLU A 251 7.23 -24.31 -9.28
C GLU A 251 7.88 -22.96 -9.57
N TYR A 252 8.45 -22.78 -10.77
CA TYR A 252 9.04 -21.53 -11.19
C TYR A 252 8.01 -20.40 -11.22
N GLN A 253 6.83 -20.66 -11.81
CA GLN A 253 5.73 -19.69 -11.83
C GLN A 253 5.21 -19.36 -10.42
N ALA A 254 5.14 -20.35 -9.52
CA ALA A 254 4.75 -20.12 -8.13
C ALA A 254 5.75 -19.24 -7.37
N LYS A 255 7.06 -19.48 -7.57
CA LYS A 255 8.13 -18.63 -7.02
C LYS A 255 8.01 -17.20 -7.53
N GLN A 256 7.79 -17.02 -8.84
CA GLN A 256 7.61 -15.69 -9.42
C GLN A 256 6.38 -14.95 -8.89
N ARG A 257 5.24 -15.64 -8.68
CA ARG A 257 4.04 -15.04 -8.08
C ARG A 257 4.33 -14.52 -6.68
N THR A 258 4.94 -15.37 -5.85
CA THR A 258 5.32 -15.03 -4.47
C THR A 258 6.30 -13.85 -4.44
N GLN A 259 7.29 -13.83 -5.34
CA GLN A 259 8.24 -12.73 -5.43
C GLN A 259 7.58 -11.41 -5.86
N LEU A 260 6.62 -11.46 -6.78
CA LEU A 260 5.87 -10.29 -7.20
C LEU A 260 5.01 -9.75 -6.05
N GLU A 261 4.31 -10.62 -5.33
CA GLU A 261 3.50 -10.25 -4.15
C GLU A 261 4.37 -9.59 -3.07
N ASN A 262 5.52 -10.19 -2.72
CA ASN A 262 6.47 -9.60 -1.78
C ASN A 262 6.97 -8.22 -2.23
N THR A 263 7.16 -8.01 -3.53
CA THR A 263 7.59 -6.70 -4.07
C THR A 263 6.46 -5.68 -3.95
N ILE A 264 5.24 -6.09 -4.28
CA ILE A 264 4.03 -5.26 -4.19
C ILE A 264 3.78 -4.81 -2.75
N ASP A 265 3.92 -5.73 -1.79
CA ASP A 265 3.71 -5.42 -0.37
C ASP A 265 4.77 -4.45 0.15
N LYS A 266 6.04 -4.65 -0.21
CA LYS A 266 7.12 -3.72 0.15
C LYS A 266 6.93 -2.32 -0.45
N GLU A 267 6.54 -2.23 -1.71
CA GLU A 267 6.27 -0.94 -2.36
C GLU A 267 5.08 -0.22 -1.71
N ARG A 268 4.05 -0.99 -1.34
CA ARG A 268 2.87 -0.47 -0.64
C ARG A 268 3.24 0.08 0.75
N THR A 269 3.94 -0.70 1.57
CA THR A 269 4.33 -0.28 2.92
C THR A 269 5.24 0.95 2.88
N ALA A 270 6.21 0.98 1.95
CA ALA A 270 7.10 2.12 1.78
C ALA A 270 6.34 3.40 1.37
N LEU A 271 5.32 3.29 0.51
CA LEU A 271 4.50 4.44 0.14
C LEU A 271 3.62 4.90 1.32
N GLU A 272 3.01 3.97 2.04
CA GLU A 272 2.21 4.26 3.24
C GLU A 272 3.06 4.99 4.31
N GLU A 273 4.27 4.52 4.58
CA GLU A 273 5.24 5.19 5.47
C GLU A 273 5.61 6.60 5.00
N ARG A 274 5.87 6.77 3.69
CA ARG A 274 6.18 8.10 3.13
C ARG A 274 5.00 9.07 3.21
N ILE A 275 3.77 8.59 3.03
CA ILE A 275 2.55 9.38 3.19
C ILE A 275 2.39 9.76 4.67
N ALA A 276 2.53 8.80 5.58
CA ALA A 276 2.40 9.02 7.02
C ALA A 276 3.43 10.02 7.55
N LEU A 277 4.71 9.90 7.14
CA LEU A 277 5.76 10.82 7.52
C LEU A 277 5.45 12.26 7.05
N ARG A 278 5.03 12.43 5.79
CA ARG A 278 4.62 13.75 5.28
C ARG A 278 3.45 14.34 6.05
N ARG A 279 2.48 13.50 6.45
CA ARG A 279 1.35 13.94 7.26
C ARG A 279 1.79 14.40 8.64
N ALA A 280 2.62 13.61 9.32
CA ALA A 280 3.13 13.94 10.65
C ALA A 280 3.96 15.24 10.65
N MET A 281 4.83 15.44 9.65
CA MET A 281 5.59 16.69 9.51
C MET A 281 4.67 17.89 9.25
N LEU A 282 3.59 17.71 8.50
CA LEU A 282 2.63 18.78 8.24
C LEU A 282 1.86 19.15 9.52
N GLU A 283 1.39 18.14 10.26
CA GLU A 283 0.71 18.33 11.55
C GLU A 283 1.62 19.01 12.58
N GLN A 284 2.90 18.61 12.66
CA GLN A 284 3.87 19.26 13.53
C GLN A 284 4.03 20.75 13.20
N ARG A 285 4.17 21.11 11.91
CA ARG A 285 4.25 22.52 11.51
C ARG A 285 2.99 23.30 11.89
N PHE A 286 1.82 22.66 11.77
CA PHE A 286 0.56 23.29 12.16
C PHE A 286 0.44 23.51 13.66
N THR A 287 0.98 22.62 14.49
CA THR A 287 1.03 22.83 15.94
C THR A 287 2.00 23.95 16.30
N GLU A 288 3.18 23.99 15.67
CA GLU A 288 4.17 25.06 15.89
C GLU A 288 3.60 26.44 15.51
N GLU A 289 2.95 26.56 14.35
CA GLU A 289 2.31 27.82 13.93
C GLU A 289 1.16 28.24 14.86
N ARG A 290 0.39 27.29 15.41
CA ARG A 290 -0.67 27.59 16.39
C ARG A 290 -0.08 28.09 17.70
N ASP A 291 0.99 27.46 18.19
CA ASP A 291 1.67 27.89 19.41
C ASP A 291 2.26 29.30 19.25
N ASP A 292 2.82 29.61 18.08
CA ASP A 292 3.36 30.95 17.81
C ASP A 292 2.26 32.01 17.69
N MET A 293 1.11 31.68 17.08
CA MET A 293 -0.07 32.55 17.09
C MET A 293 -0.58 32.81 18.52
N GLN A 294 -0.59 31.79 19.37
CA GLN A 294 -1.00 31.94 20.76
C GLN A 294 -0.02 32.82 21.55
N LYS A 295 1.29 32.62 21.39
CA LYS A 295 2.32 33.49 21.98
C LYS A 295 2.17 34.94 21.51
N GLN A 296 1.84 35.16 20.24
CA GLN A 296 1.61 36.49 19.70
C GLN A 296 0.38 37.16 20.35
N ARG A 297 -0.73 36.42 20.51
CA ARG A 297 -1.92 36.92 21.23
C ARG A 297 -1.59 37.34 22.66
N GLU A 298 -0.87 36.51 23.39
CA GLU A 298 -0.46 36.78 24.77
C GLU A 298 0.52 37.95 24.88
N ALA A 299 1.46 38.08 23.94
CA ALA A 299 2.41 39.19 23.90
C ALA A 299 1.69 40.52 23.63
N ARG A 300 0.78 40.57 22.65
CA ARG A 300 0.00 41.79 22.35
C ARG A 300 -0.94 42.17 23.48
N SER A 301 -1.66 41.20 24.05
CA SER A 301 -2.54 41.42 25.18
C SER A 301 -1.79 42.02 26.38
N ARG A 302 -0.61 41.48 26.70
CA ARG A 302 0.27 42.05 27.75
C ARG A 302 0.72 43.47 27.43
N ALA A 303 1.19 43.72 26.22
CA ALA A 303 1.66 45.05 25.82
C ALA A 303 0.54 46.12 25.91
N ILE A 304 -0.68 45.77 25.45
CA ILE A 304 -1.85 46.66 25.56
C ILE A 304 -2.22 46.89 27.03
N ALA A 305 -2.25 45.84 27.85
CA ALA A 305 -2.58 45.94 29.27
C ALA A 305 -1.57 46.81 30.04
N GLU A 306 -0.27 46.64 29.78
CA GLU A 306 0.79 47.46 30.38
C GLU A 306 0.66 48.93 29.97
N ARG A 307 0.35 49.20 28.70
CA ARG A 307 0.16 50.56 28.20
C ARG A 307 -1.07 51.21 28.81
N HIS A 308 -2.20 50.50 28.86
CA HIS A 308 -3.44 50.98 29.49
C HIS A 308 -3.23 51.29 30.97
N ALA A 309 -2.53 50.42 31.70
CA ALA A 309 -2.19 50.66 33.09
C ALA A 309 -1.28 51.88 33.28
N ALA A 310 -0.34 52.13 32.37
CA ALA A 310 0.51 53.32 32.41
C ALA A 310 -0.29 54.61 32.13
N GLU A 311 -1.19 54.60 31.16
CA GLU A 311 -2.07 55.73 30.83
C GLU A 311 -3.04 56.04 31.99
N GLU A 312 -3.57 55.02 32.67
CA GLU A 312 -4.39 55.18 33.87
C GLU A 312 -3.62 55.83 35.02
N ARG A 313 -2.36 55.42 35.25
CA ARG A 313 -1.48 56.04 36.26
C ARG A 313 -1.18 57.50 35.92
N GLN A 314 -0.83 57.79 34.66
CA GLN A 314 -0.57 59.16 34.21
C GLN A 314 -1.79 60.08 34.40
N LEU A 315 -2.99 59.58 34.10
CA LEU A 315 -4.23 60.33 34.34
C LEU A 315 -4.44 60.56 35.84
N ALA A 316 -4.19 59.56 36.69
CA ALA A 316 -4.29 59.70 38.14
C ALA A 316 -3.29 60.76 38.68
N ASP A 317 -2.04 60.73 38.23
CA ASP A 317 -0.99 61.67 38.64
C ASP A 317 -1.29 63.10 38.16
N ALA A 318 -1.81 63.26 36.94
CA ALA A 318 -2.21 64.56 36.41
C ALA A 318 -3.38 65.19 37.20
N CYS A 319 -4.28 64.37 37.73
CA CYS A 319 -5.39 64.82 38.57
C CYS A 319 -4.96 65.11 40.02
N GLY A 320 -3.98 64.35 40.54
CA GLY A 320 -3.37 64.60 41.85
C GLY A 320 -2.59 65.92 41.89
N ASN A 321 -1.89 66.25 40.80
CA ASN A 321 -1.11 67.49 40.71
C ASN A 321 -1.98 68.74 40.50
N SER A 322 -3.13 68.66 39.80
CA SER A 322 -4.02 69.82 39.66
C SER A 322 -4.68 70.24 40.98
N SER A 323 -4.77 69.33 41.95
CA SER A 323 -5.31 69.61 43.28
C SER A 323 -4.32 70.40 44.16
N HIS A 324 -3.02 70.39 43.82
CA HIS A 324 -1.97 71.07 44.58
C HIS A 324 -1.61 72.46 44.04
N THR A 325 -1.88 72.76 42.77
CA THR A 325 -1.59 74.07 42.17
C THR A 325 -2.59 75.17 42.54
N THR A 326 -3.73 74.83 43.13
CA THR A 326 -4.80 75.80 43.51
C THR A 326 -4.69 76.27 44.97
N ALA A 327 -3.62 75.90 45.68
CA ALA A 327 -3.39 76.22 47.09
C ALA A 327 -2.33 77.30 47.37
N LEU A 328 -1.97 78.10 46.36
CA LEU A 328 -1.23 79.37 46.49
C LEU A 328 -2.12 80.51 46.00
#